data_AF-A0A1M4S021-F1
#
_entry.id   AF-A0A1M4S021-F1
#
_cell.length_a   1.000
_cell.length_b   1.000
_cell.length_c   1.000
_cell.angle_alpha   90.00
_cell.angle_beta   90.00
_cell.angle_gamma   90.00
#
_symmetry.space_group_name_H-M   'P 1'
#
loop_
_entity.id
_entity.type
_entity.pdbx_description
1 polymer ?
#
loop_
_entity_poly.entity_id
_entity_poly.type
_entity_poly.pdbx_seq_one_letter_code
_entity_poly.pdbx_strand_id
1 'polypeptide(L)'
;MSNQPDTPARHEASAAPEQAKPANDSPPTSPVPEPGTPTDDATDVRRYPDYLMDFPPGIGPDTAQRWQRFFELREDILLDYGYHTARAYWADLQDIFEWAIQRDKDVLNLTERDLTQYRALLRRRKYSENTIRRRMVTWNKLQARLEQDTEPQT
;
A
#
# COMPACT_ATOMS: atom_id res chain seq x y z
N MET A 1 -1.94 33.59 45.08
CA MET A 1 -2.89 34.36 44.26
C MET A 1 -3.04 33.64 42.94
N SER A 2 -4.06 32.81 42.85
CA SER A 2 -4.47 32.10 41.63
C SER A 2 -4.98 33.10 40.61
N ASN A 3 -4.70 32.89 39.32
CA ASN A 3 -5.61 33.29 38.25
C ASN A 3 -5.45 32.32 37.09
N GLN A 4 -6.44 31.44 36.96
CA GLN A 4 -6.68 30.61 35.80
C GLN A 4 -7.53 31.39 34.76
N PRO A 5 -7.57 30.91 33.51
CA PRO A 5 -7.88 31.70 32.31
C PRO A 5 -9.37 31.87 32.03
N ASP A 6 -9.71 33.02 31.42
CA ASP A 6 -11.04 33.27 30.86
C ASP A 6 -11.32 32.36 29.66
N THR A 7 -12.48 31.73 29.75
CA THR A 7 -13.06 30.77 28.80
C THR A 7 -13.92 31.53 27.79
N PRO A 8 -13.86 31.24 26.47
CA PRO A 8 -14.79 31.81 25.50
C PRO A 8 -16.18 31.17 25.60
N ALA A 9 -17.18 32.01 25.32
CA ALA A 9 -18.60 31.76 25.45
C ALA A 9 -19.14 30.62 24.56
N ARG A 10 -20.27 30.11 25.07
CA ARG A 10 -21.04 28.92 24.73
C ARG A 10 -22.01 29.18 23.57
N HIS A 11 -22.30 28.10 22.84
CA HIS A 11 -23.53 27.78 22.09
C HIS A 11 -23.80 28.42 20.73
N GLU A 12 -23.75 27.58 19.69
CA GLU A 12 -24.90 27.29 18.81
C GLU A 12 -24.65 25.91 18.15
N ALA A 13 -25.35 24.87 18.64
CA ALA A 13 -26.37 24.10 17.91
C ALA A 13 -25.89 23.54 16.54
N SER A 14 -25.34 22.32 16.53
CA SER A 14 -26.03 21.11 16.04
C SER A 14 -26.64 21.21 14.64
N ALA A 15 -25.95 20.68 13.64
CA ALA A 15 -26.54 20.25 12.38
C ALA A 15 -25.80 19.00 11.84
N ALA A 16 -26.37 17.84 12.12
CA ALA A 16 -26.16 16.58 11.41
C ALA A 16 -27.38 15.70 11.67
N PRO A 17 -27.66 14.66 10.87
CA PRO A 17 -27.80 14.63 9.42
C PRO A 17 -29.22 14.09 9.07
N GLU A 18 -29.96 14.75 8.18
CA GLU A 18 -31.29 14.25 7.79
C GLU A 18 -31.18 13.23 6.65
N GLN A 19 -30.97 11.97 7.02
CA GLN A 19 -31.37 10.83 6.20
C GLN A 19 -32.83 10.52 6.49
N ALA A 20 -33.67 10.57 5.45
CA ALA A 20 -35.03 10.02 5.48
C ALA A 20 -35.35 9.31 4.16
N LYS A 21 -35.27 7.98 4.18
CA LYS A 21 -36.13 7.03 3.43
C LYS A 21 -36.51 5.96 4.47
N PRO A 22 -37.80 5.61 4.61
CA PRO A 22 -38.33 4.59 3.70
C PRO A 22 -39.83 4.75 3.39
N ALA A 23 -40.22 4.35 2.18
CA ALA A 23 -41.58 3.88 1.91
C ALA A 23 -41.44 2.72 0.93
N ASN A 24 -41.64 1.52 1.44
CA ASN A 24 -41.72 0.27 0.69
C ASN A 24 -43.21 -0.10 0.71
N ASP A 25 -43.88 0.03 -0.43
CA ASP A 25 -45.18 -0.59 -0.65
C ASP A 25 -45.14 -1.27 -2.03
N SER A 26 -45.67 -2.48 -2.09
CA SER A 26 -45.35 -3.47 -3.13
C SER A 26 -46.21 -3.31 -4.41
N PRO A 27 -46.07 -4.20 -5.40
CA PRO A 27 -45.75 -3.85 -6.78
C PRO A 27 -46.98 -3.67 -7.70
N PRO A 28 -46.87 -2.95 -8.83
CA PRO A 28 -47.68 -3.23 -9.99
C PRO A 28 -46.87 -4.08 -10.97
N THR A 29 -47.26 -5.35 -11.04
CA THR A 29 -47.36 -6.18 -12.25
C THR A 29 -46.39 -5.87 -13.38
N SER A 30 -45.32 -6.67 -13.48
CA SER A 30 -44.50 -6.77 -14.70
C SER A 30 -45.39 -7.11 -15.89
N PRO A 31 -45.39 -6.34 -16.99
CA PRO A 31 -45.93 -6.85 -18.23
C PRO A 31 -44.98 -7.92 -18.75
N VAL A 32 -45.53 -9.12 -18.97
CA VAL A 32 -44.91 -10.22 -19.70
C VAL A 32 -44.41 -9.67 -21.05
N PRO A 33 -43.12 -9.86 -21.43
CA PRO A 33 -42.65 -9.42 -22.73
C PRO A 33 -43.20 -10.35 -23.81
N GLU A 34 -43.86 -9.77 -24.82
CA GLU A 34 -44.24 -10.47 -26.05
C GLU A 34 -42.98 -10.94 -26.80
N PRO A 35 -43.01 -12.12 -27.45
CA PRO A 35 -41.88 -12.62 -28.21
C PRO A 35 -41.91 -11.97 -29.60
N GLY A 36 -41.11 -10.93 -29.80
CA GLY A 36 -41.08 -10.24 -31.08
C GLY A 36 -39.91 -9.29 -31.25
N THR A 37 -38.89 -9.78 -31.95
CA THR A 37 -37.77 -9.06 -32.59
C THR A 37 -36.52 -8.87 -31.72
N PRO A 38 -35.34 -9.36 -32.17
CA PRO A 38 -34.08 -9.13 -31.48
C PRO A 38 -33.69 -7.67 -31.67
N THR A 39 -33.82 -6.86 -30.63
CA THR A 39 -33.11 -5.58 -30.58
C THR A 39 -31.66 -5.93 -30.24
N ASP A 40 -30.88 -6.24 -31.28
CA ASP A 40 -29.41 -6.20 -31.29
C ASP A 40 -28.96 -4.77 -30.98
N ASP A 41 -29.10 -4.37 -29.73
CA ASP A 41 -28.38 -3.23 -29.17
C ASP A 41 -28.09 -3.51 -27.69
N ALA A 42 -27.66 -4.75 -27.42
CA ALA A 42 -26.56 -4.87 -26.48
C ALA A 42 -25.44 -4.08 -27.11
N THR A 43 -25.28 -2.82 -26.68
CA THR A 43 -24.01 -2.13 -26.84
C THR A 43 -22.95 -3.12 -26.40
N ASP A 44 -22.33 -3.76 -27.39
CA ASP A 44 -21.13 -4.54 -27.26
C ASP A 44 -20.13 -3.53 -26.74
N VAL A 45 -20.15 -3.31 -25.42
CA VAL A 45 -19.07 -2.65 -24.70
C VAL A 45 -17.93 -3.62 -24.90
N ARG A 46 -17.28 -3.50 -26.06
CA ARG A 46 -16.07 -4.21 -26.42
C ARG A 46 -15.14 -3.93 -25.28
N ARG A 47 -15.05 -4.87 -24.34
CA ARG A 47 -13.99 -4.86 -23.34
C ARG A 47 -12.71 -4.71 -24.13
N TYR A 48 -11.83 -3.83 -23.66
CA TYR A 48 -10.56 -3.61 -24.32
C TYR A 48 -9.95 -4.99 -24.61
N PRO A 49 -9.53 -5.26 -25.86
CA PRO A 49 -9.05 -6.58 -26.22
C PRO A 49 -7.76 -6.86 -25.43
N ASP A 50 -7.91 -7.52 -24.28
CA ASP A 50 -6.80 -7.87 -23.37
C ASP A 50 -5.75 -8.72 -24.10
N TYR A 51 -6.14 -9.45 -25.15
CA TYR A 51 -5.24 -10.22 -26.01
C TYR A 51 -4.36 -9.36 -26.93
N LEU A 52 -4.69 -8.07 -27.12
CA LEU A 52 -3.85 -7.09 -27.80
C LEU A 52 -2.96 -6.31 -26.83
N MET A 53 -3.21 -6.41 -25.52
CA MET A 53 -2.32 -5.82 -24.53
C MET A 53 -1.04 -6.64 -24.46
N ASP A 54 0.10 -5.98 -24.62
CA ASP A 54 1.38 -6.57 -24.30
C ASP A 54 1.41 -6.78 -22.78
N PHE A 55 1.21 -8.02 -22.35
CA PHE A 55 1.32 -8.35 -20.94
C PHE A 55 2.75 -8.07 -20.50
N PRO A 56 2.96 -7.39 -19.37
CA PRO A 56 4.32 -7.16 -18.88
C PRO A 56 5.03 -8.51 -18.82
N PRO A 57 6.29 -8.58 -19.30
CA PRO A 57 7.03 -9.84 -19.28
C PRO A 57 7.00 -10.40 -17.87
N GLY A 58 6.63 -11.69 -17.77
CA GLY A 58 6.52 -12.35 -16.48
C GLY A 58 7.82 -12.21 -15.68
N ILE A 59 7.68 -12.02 -14.37
CA ILE A 59 8.82 -12.00 -13.45
C ILE A 59 9.44 -13.40 -13.47
N GLY A 60 10.74 -13.48 -13.76
CA GLY A 60 11.47 -14.76 -13.75
C GLY A 60 11.37 -15.44 -12.37
N PRO A 61 11.38 -16.79 -12.31
CA PRO A 61 11.15 -17.54 -11.08
C PRO A 61 12.14 -17.17 -9.96
N ASP A 62 13.41 -16.89 -10.29
CA ASP A 62 14.43 -16.49 -9.31
C ASP A 62 14.13 -15.10 -8.72
N THR A 63 13.59 -14.19 -9.53
CA THR A 63 13.17 -12.86 -9.07
C THR A 63 11.94 -12.97 -8.18
N ALA A 64 10.97 -13.81 -8.54
CA ALA A 64 9.79 -14.07 -7.71
C ALA A 64 10.18 -14.66 -6.34
N GLN A 65 11.12 -15.62 -6.31
CA GLN A 65 11.64 -16.19 -5.06
C GLN A 65 12.34 -15.15 -4.20
N ARG A 66 13.17 -14.28 -4.78
CA ARG A 66 13.82 -13.18 -4.05
C ARG A 66 12.81 -12.20 -3.45
N TRP A 67 11.74 -11.88 -4.18
CA TRP A 67 10.71 -10.97 -3.67
C TRP A 67 9.90 -11.62 -2.57
N GLN A 68 9.54 -12.90 -2.73
CA GLN A 68 8.89 -13.67 -1.68
C GLN A 68 9.74 -13.68 -0.41
N ARG A 69 11.04 -13.96 -0.55
CA ARG A 69 11.97 -13.97 0.57
C ARG A 69 12.07 -12.61 1.26
N PHE A 70 12.09 -11.52 0.50
CA PHE A 70 12.03 -10.17 1.06
C PHE A 70 10.73 -9.93 1.86
N PHE A 71 9.58 -10.40 1.37
CA PHE A 71 8.31 -10.24 2.07
C PHE A 71 8.26 -11.05 3.37
N GLU A 72 8.75 -12.30 3.35
CA GLU A 72 8.87 -13.13 4.55
C GLU A 72 9.72 -12.44 5.62
N LEU A 73 10.92 -11.97 5.23
CA LEU A 73 11.81 -11.24 6.14
C LEU A 73 11.18 -9.95 6.68
N ARG A 74 10.46 -9.22 5.83
CA ARG A 74 9.72 -8.03 6.26
C ARG A 74 8.71 -8.41 7.33
N GLU A 75 7.85 -9.39 7.09
CA GLU A 75 6.84 -9.77 8.08
C GLU A 75 7.47 -10.26 9.39
N ASP A 76 8.53 -11.07 9.31
CA ASP A 76 9.29 -11.53 10.48
C ASP A 76 9.77 -10.38 11.38
N ILE A 77 10.39 -9.36 10.79
CA ILE A 77 10.90 -8.20 11.55
C ILE A 77 9.75 -7.44 12.22
N LEU A 78 8.58 -7.40 11.58
CA LEU A 78 7.44 -6.62 12.07
C LEU A 78 6.75 -7.27 13.27
N LEU A 79 6.89 -8.58 13.47
CA LEU A 79 6.29 -9.32 14.60
C LEU A 79 6.78 -8.82 15.96
N ASP A 80 8.01 -8.32 16.03
CA ASP A 80 8.62 -7.84 17.28
C ASP A 80 8.17 -6.43 17.70
N TYR A 81 7.30 -5.78 16.91
CA TYR A 81 6.94 -4.37 17.11
C TYR A 81 5.43 -4.15 17.29
N GLY A 82 5.08 -3.19 18.14
CA GLY A 82 3.72 -2.68 18.24
C GLY A 82 3.25 -2.01 16.94
N TYR A 83 1.93 -1.99 16.71
CA TYR A 83 1.29 -1.58 15.46
C TYR A 83 1.85 -0.30 14.80
N HIS A 84 2.03 0.78 15.56
CA HIS A 84 2.51 2.04 14.99
C HIS A 84 3.93 1.95 14.44
N THR A 85 4.81 1.26 15.16
CA THR A 85 6.19 1.03 14.73
C THR A 85 6.21 0.06 13.55
N ALA A 86 5.44 -1.03 13.63
CA ALA A 86 5.32 -1.99 12.54
C ALA A 86 4.83 -1.33 11.25
N ARG A 87 3.76 -0.50 11.32
CA ARG A 87 3.25 0.27 10.18
C ARG A 87 4.31 1.20 9.57
N ALA A 88 5.08 1.89 10.41
CA ALA A 88 6.14 2.78 9.93
C ALA A 88 7.26 1.99 9.23
N TYR A 89 7.69 0.88 9.82
CA TYR A 89 8.74 0.02 9.27
C TYR A 89 8.30 -0.67 7.99
N TRP A 90 7.05 -1.12 7.91
CA TRP A 90 6.46 -1.66 6.70
C TRP A 90 6.54 -0.65 5.55
N ALA A 91 6.13 0.61 5.80
CA ALA A 91 6.18 1.66 4.78
C ALA A 91 7.62 2.02 4.36
N ASP A 92 8.56 1.98 5.31
CA ASP A 92 9.97 2.23 5.05
C ASP A 92 10.59 1.12 4.15
N LEU A 93 10.25 -0.15 4.41
CA LEU A 93 10.72 -1.31 3.63
C LEU A 93 10.04 -1.40 2.26
N GLN A 94 8.75 -1.08 2.19
CA GLN A 94 8.01 -1.04 0.93
C GLN A 94 8.59 0.01 -0.03
N ASP A 95 8.94 1.20 0.47
CA ASP A 95 9.50 2.28 -0.36
C ASP A 95 10.86 1.91 -0.97
N ILE A 96 11.75 1.28 -0.19
CA ILE A 96 13.05 0.86 -0.74
C ILE A 96 12.92 -0.34 -1.68
N PHE A 97 11.97 -1.25 -1.44
CA PHE A 97 11.63 -2.33 -2.36
C PHE A 97 11.21 -1.77 -3.72
N GLU A 98 10.21 -0.88 -3.74
CA GLU A 98 9.74 -0.25 -4.98
C GLU A 98 10.85 0.50 -5.71
N TRP A 99 11.70 1.21 -4.96
CA TRP A 99 12.85 1.91 -5.52
C TRP A 99 13.86 0.96 -6.19
N ALA A 100 14.11 -0.21 -5.58
CA ALA A 100 15.02 -1.22 -6.09
C ALA A 100 14.46 -1.88 -7.36
N ILE A 101 13.18 -2.27 -7.35
CA ILE A 101 12.51 -2.88 -8.51
C ILE A 101 12.47 -1.91 -9.70
N GLN A 102 12.14 -0.63 -9.47
CA GLN A 102 12.16 0.40 -10.52
C GLN A 102 13.54 0.64 -11.16
N ARG A 103 14.61 0.09 -10.59
CA ARG A 103 16.00 0.24 -11.04
C ARG A 103 16.66 -1.10 -11.36
N ASP A 104 15.86 -2.17 -11.44
CA ASP A 104 16.33 -3.53 -11.71
C ASP A 104 17.43 -3.97 -10.73
N LYS A 105 17.28 -3.60 -9.45
CA LYS A 105 18.23 -3.97 -8.38
C LYS A 105 17.69 -5.14 -7.56
N ASP A 106 18.60 -5.98 -7.11
CA ASP A 106 18.28 -7.01 -6.13
C ASP A 106 18.07 -6.39 -4.75
N VAL A 107 16.83 -6.41 -4.27
CA VAL A 107 16.44 -5.79 -2.99
C VAL A 107 17.13 -6.44 -1.78
N LEU A 108 17.47 -7.73 -1.88
CA LEU A 108 18.15 -8.46 -0.80
C LEU A 108 19.65 -8.22 -0.78
N ASN A 109 20.22 -7.69 -1.87
CA ASN A 109 21.66 -7.48 -2.03
C ASN A 109 22.00 -6.07 -2.54
N LEU A 110 21.45 -5.04 -1.88
CA LEU A 110 21.75 -3.65 -2.20
C LEU A 110 23.15 -3.27 -1.71
N THR A 111 23.98 -2.72 -2.60
CA THR A 111 25.33 -2.27 -2.25
C THR A 111 25.30 -0.94 -1.49
N GLU A 112 26.41 -0.58 -0.83
CA GLU A 112 26.56 0.75 -0.18
C GLU A 112 26.34 1.91 -1.17
N ARG A 113 26.78 1.73 -2.41
CA ARG A 113 26.54 2.70 -3.50
C ARG A 113 25.05 2.85 -3.78
N ASP A 114 24.31 1.75 -3.78
CA ASP A 114 22.86 1.75 -4.00
C ASP A 114 22.13 2.48 -2.85
N LEU A 115 22.50 2.17 -1.61
CA LEU A 115 21.96 2.85 -0.43
C LEU A 115 22.30 4.36 -0.43
N THR A 116 23.47 4.74 -0.92
CA THR A 116 23.85 6.15 -1.09
C THR A 116 22.96 6.86 -2.11
N GLN A 117 22.69 6.22 -3.25
CA GLN A 117 21.77 6.76 -4.26
C GLN A 117 20.34 6.86 -3.72
N TYR A 118 19.88 5.87 -2.96
CA TYR A 118 18.57 5.87 -2.32
C TYR A 118 18.44 7.04 -1.33
N ARG A 119 19.43 7.22 -0.43
CA ARG A 119 19.46 8.36 0.50
C ARG A 119 19.44 9.71 -0.24
N ALA A 120 20.20 9.85 -1.31
CA ALA A 120 20.21 11.07 -2.13
C ALA A 120 18.84 11.36 -2.75
N LEU A 121 18.14 10.32 -3.24
CA LEU A 121 16.78 10.45 -3.73
C LEU A 121 15.81 10.93 -2.63
N LEU A 122 15.90 10.36 -1.42
CA LEU A 122 15.03 10.77 -0.31
C LEU A 122 15.22 12.23 0.07
N ARG A 123 16.48 12.72 0.08
CA ARG A 123 16.78 14.15 0.30
C ARG A 123 16.20 15.03 -0.80
N ARG A 124 16.29 14.59 -2.07
CA ARG A 124 15.68 15.30 -3.21
C ARG A 124 14.15 15.38 -3.09
N ARG A 125 13.52 14.33 -2.55
CA ARG A 125 12.08 14.29 -2.23
C ARG A 125 11.68 15.05 -0.96
N LYS A 126 12.63 15.76 -0.32
CA LYS A 126 12.41 16.60 0.87
C LYS A 126 11.95 15.81 2.12
N TYR A 127 12.28 14.53 2.21
CA TYR A 127 12.14 13.81 3.48
C TYR A 127 13.06 14.39 4.55
N SER A 128 12.60 14.40 5.81
CA SER A 128 13.42 14.83 6.94
C SER A 128 14.57 13.85 7.19
N GLU A 129 15.67 14.32 7.77
CA GLU A 129 16.80 13.46 8.10
C GLU A 129 16.41 12.38 9.13
N ASN A 130 15.41 12.63 9.98
CA ASN A 130 14.86 11.62 10.88
C ASN A 130 14.20 10.48 10.11
N THR A 131 13.36 10.79 9.12
CA THR A 131 12.74 9.77 8.27
C THR A 131 13.79 8.96 7.50
N ILE A 132 14.81 9.65 6.95
CA ILE A 132 15.89 8.98 6.22
C ILE A 132 16.67 8.03 7.15
N ARG A 133 17.04 8.50 8.35
CA ARG A 133 17.71 7.66 9.35
C ARG A 133 16.88 6.46 9.73
N ARG A 134 15.58 6.65 10.02
CA ARG A 134 14.67 5.56 10.37
C ARG A 134 14.63 4.51 9.27
N ARG A 135 14.47 4.90 8.01
CA ARG A 135 14.50 3.98 6.86
C ARG A 135 15.78 3.16 6.79
N MET A 136 16.93 3.78 7.06
CA MET A 136 18.21 3.06 7.08
C MET A 136 18.33 2.10 8.26
N VAL A 137 17.82 2.49 9.42
CA VAL A 137 17.74 1.59 10.58
C VAL A 137 16.84 0.40 10.27
N THR A 138 15.66 0.63 9.69
CA THR A 138 14.72 -0.43 9.31
C THR A 138 15.33 -1.38 8.28
N TRP A 139 16.03 -0.85 7.27
CA TRP A 139 16.74 -1.68 6.31
C TRP A 139 17.84 -2.51 6.97
N ASN A 140 18.63 -1.93 7.88
CA ASN A 140 19.72 -2.65 8.56
C ASN A 140 19.18 -3.83 9.39
N LYS A 141 17.97 -3.68 9.98
CA LYS A 141 17.28 -4.79 10.64
C LYS A 141 16.97 -5.93 9.68
N LEU A 142 16.58 -5.60 8.45
CA LEU A 142 16.30 -6.61 7.43
C LEU A 142 17.54 -7.38 7.00
N GLN A 143 18.69 -6.73 6.84
CA GLN A 143 19.93 -7.49 6.59
C GLN A 143 20.36 -8.31 7.78
N ALA A 144 20.32 -7.76 8.99
CA ALA A 144 20.72 -8.51 10.16
C ALA A 144 19.88 -9.80 10.28
N ARG A 145 18.59 -9.74 9.93
CA ARG A 145 17.72 -10.90 9.87
C ARG A 145 18.07 -11.86 8.72
N LEU A 146 18.37 -11.32 7.53
CA LEU A 146 18.83 -12.12 6.38
C LEU A 146 20.13 -12.88 6.69
N GLU A 147 21.08 -12.22 7.36
CA GLU A 147 22.36 -12.81 7.78
C GLU A 147 22.14 -13.94 8.80
N GLN A 148 21.28 -13.71 9.80
CA GLN A 148 20.91 -14.75 10.80
C GLN A 148 20.28 -15.98 10.17
N ASP A 149 19.44 -15.81 9.15
CA ASP A 149 18.80 -16.93 8.48
C ASP A 149 19.73 -17.68 7.51
N THR A 150 20.89 -17.08 7.17
CA THR A 150 21.88 -17.68 6.28
C THR A 150 22.92 -18.50 7.06
N GLU A 151 23.09 -18.25 8.36
CA GLU A 151 23.96 -19.08 9.20
C GLU A 151 23.24 -20.38 9.62
N PRO A 152 23.82 -21.57 9.34
CA PRO A 152 23.29 -22.81 9.87
C PRO A 152 23.46 -22.81 11.39
N GLN A 153 22.35 -22.96 12.12
CA GLN A 153 22.38 -23.28 13.55
C GLN A 153 23.23 -24.53 13.74
N THR A 154 24.43 -24.32 14.27
CA THR A 154 25.44 -25.37 14.51
C THR A 154 25.18 -26.04 15.85
#